data_AF-A0A2N1JP28-F1
#
_entry.id   AF-A0A2N1JP28-F1
#
_cell.length_a   1.000
_cell.length_b   1.000
_cell.length_c   1.000
_cell.angle_alpha   90.00
_cell.angle_beta   90.00
_cell.angle_gamma   90.00
#
_symmetry.space_group_name_H-M   'P 1'
#
loop_
_entity.id
_entity.type
_entity.pdbx_description
1 polymer ?
#
loop_
_entity_poly.entity_id
_entity_poly.type
_entity_poly.pdbx_seq_one_letter_code
_entity_poly.pdbx_strand_id
1 'polypeptide(L)'
;MTQISIVQLYPAELGITGDRGNVRALEQRLRARGVESTTAHVGMGERMPEDADIVVIGNGPLSALRGVHADFVARAEELRSFIADDRTLFAVGGSAELLGERIDLTDGDSVAGLGVMPYRVARTRDRRVGYITVRTPDAAVVGFEDHASEWTLTDATTGYGTVVAGRGSYARGESRGEFVRHRNAVTGNVQGPVLPLNPALADVLVSTVAARRGLDLPGATPSSFDEYAKGARDAIERFIHDKGFKTIQL
;
A
#
# COMPACT_ATOMS: atom_id res chain seq x y z
N MET A 1 -11.62 1.66 -27.12
CA MET A 1 -10.99 2.45 -26.04
C MET A 1 -10.40 1.45 -25.07
N THR A 2 -9.12 1.59 -24.70
CA THR A 2 -8.48 0.65 -23.77
C THR A 2 -8.85 1.04 -22.35
N GLN A 3 -9.62 0.17 -21.70
CA GLN A 3 -10.10 0.36 -20.33
C GLN A 3 -9.13 -0.33 -19.37
N ILE A 4 -8.85 0.31 -18.22
CA ILE A 4 -8.03 -0.26 -17.15
C ILE A 4 -8.93 -0.94 -16.11
N SER A 5 -8.65 -2.20 -15.81
CA SER A 5 -9.41 -2.98 -14.82
C SER A 5 -8.75 -2.88 -13.43
N ILE A 6 -9.47 -2.33 -12.46
CA ILE A 6 -9.05 -2.21 -11.06
C ILE A 6 -9.84 -3.22 -10.22
N VAL A 7 -9.15 -3.95 -9.37
CA VAL A 7 -9.73 -4.85 -8.37
C VAL A 7 -9.50 -4.26 -7.00
N GLN A 8 -10.57 -4.07 -6.23
CA GLN A 8 -10.47 -3.87 -4.79
C GLN A 8 -10.76 -5.22 -4.10
N LEU A 9 -9.73 -5.79 -3.48
CA LEU A 9 -9.83 -7.08 -2.80
C LEU A 9 -10.26 -6.89 -1.33
N TYR A 10 -11.24 -7.67 -0.90
CA TYR A 10 -11.87 -7.62 0.44
C TYR A 10 -12.37 -6.23 0.87
N PRO A 11 -13.17 -5.53 0.05
CA PRO A 11 -13.58 -4.15 0.34
C PRO A 11 -14.51 -4.00 1.54
N ALA A 12 -15.13 -5.09 2.02
CA ALA A 12 -15.97 -5.09 3.21
C ALA A 12 -15.12 -5.24 4.49
N GLU A 13 -14.09 -6.08 4.45
CA GLU A 13 -13.26 -6.45 5.59
C GLU A 13 -12.04 -5.53 5.72
N LEU A 14 -11.39 -5.22 4.60
CA LEU A 14 -10.13 -4.48 4.49
C LEU A 14 -10.29 -3.12 3.78
N GLY A 15 -11.53 -2.63 3.67
CA GLY A 15 -11.83 -1.31 3.10
C GLY A 15 -12.21 -0.25 4.14
N ILE A 16 -12.20 -0.60 5.43
CA ILE A 16 -12.86 0.20 6.49
C ILE A 16 -12.02 1.37 7.01
N THR A 17 -10.71 1.37 6.76
CA THR A 17 -9.77 2.45 7.10
C THR A 17 -9.66 3.53 6.01
N GLY A 18 -10.70 3.67 5.18
CA GLY A 18 -10.75 4.67 4.12
C GLY A 18 -10.05 4.25 2.83
N ASP A 19 -9.59 3.00 2.71
CA ASP A 19 -8.79 2.52 1.56
C ASP A 19 -9.57 2.43 0.23
N ARG A 20 -10.90 2.52 0.27
CA ARG A 20 -11.71 2.84 -0.93
C ARG A 20 -11.27 4.15 -1.58
N GLY A 21 -10.69 5.07 -0.81
CA GLY A 21 -10.06 6.30 -1.31
C GLY A 21 -8.85 6.03 -2.21
N ASN A 22 -8.07 4.97 -1.97
CA ASN A 22 -6.94 4.62 -2.84
C ASN A 22 -7.43 4.24 -4.25
N VAL A 23 -8.48 3.43 -4.31
CA VAL A 23 -9.13 3.04 -5.58
C VAL A 23 -9.67 4.27 -6.31
N ARG A 24 -10.42 5.13 -5.61
CA ARG A 24 -10.95 6.38 -6.18
C ARG A 24 -9.86 7.34 -6.68
N ALA A 25 -8.72 7.40 -6.00
CA ALA A 25 -7.60 8.20 -6.48
C ALA A 25 -7.10 7.68 -7.83
N LEU A 26 -6.92 6.36 -7.98
CA LEU A 26 -6.50 5.75 -9.25
C LEU A 26 -7.51 5.99 -10.37
N GLU A 27 -8.80 5.76 -10.11
CA GLU A 27 -9.89 6.04 -11.07
C GLU A 27 -9.85 7.50 -11.54
N GLN A 28 -9.70 8.44 -10.61
CA GLN A 28 -9.63 9.86 -10.92
C GLN A 28 -8.38 10.23 -11.73
N ARG A 29 -7.23 9.63 -11.39
CA ARG A 29 -5.97 9.84 -12.11
C ARG A 29 -6.00 9.28 -13.53
N LEU A 30 -6.66 8.15 -13.75
CA LEU A 30 -6.87 7.57 -15.08
C LEU A 30 -7.84 8.44 -15.90
N ARG A 31 -8.98 8.80 -15.31
CA ARG A 31 -9.99 9.65 -15.96
C ARG A 31 -9.44 11.01 -16.37
N ALA A 32 -8.66 11.66 -15.51
CA ALA A 32 -8.02 12.94 -15.80
C ALA A 32 -7.06 12.88 -17.00
N ARG A 33 -6.61 11.67 -17.37
CA ARG A 33 -5.73 11.40 -18.52
C ARG A 33 -6.46 10.80 -19.71
N GLY A 34 -7.79 10.83 -19.71
CA GLY A 34 -8.62 10.31 -20.80
C GLY A 34 -8.69 8.78 -20.85
N VAL A 35 -8.30 8.08 -19.78
CA VAL A 35 -8.39 6.62 -19.70
C VAL A 35 -9.57 6.21 -18.85
N GLU A 36 -10.45 5.40 -19.43
CA GLU A 36 -11.57 4.80 -18.70
C GLU A 36 -11.08 3.65 -17.81
N SER A 37 -11.73 3.48 -16.67
CA SER A 37 -11.44 2.39 -15.75
C SER A 37 -12.73 1.77 -15.22
N THR A 38 -12.66 0.50 -14.88
CA THR A 38 -13.70 -0.21 -14.13
C THR A 38 -13.14 -0.76 -12.85
N THR A 39 -13.97 -0.75 -11.81
CA THR A 39 -13.62 -1.30 -10.50
C THR A 39 -14.49 -2.51 -10.20
N ALA A 40 -13.85 -3.67 -10.04
CA ALA A 40 -14.45 -4.86 -9.48
C ALA A 40 -14.17 -4.93 -7.98
N HIS A 41 -15.21 -5.13 -7.19
CA HIS A 41 -15.11 -5.44 -5.77
C HIS A 41 -15.11 -6.96 -5.62
N VAL A 42 -14.03 -7.53 -5.08
CA VAL A 42 -13.86 -8.98 -4.95
C VAL A 42 -13.77 -9.34 -3.48
N GLY A 43 -14.78 -10.05 -2.98
CA GLY A 43 -14.87 -10.58 -1.63
C GLY A 43 -14.29 -11.99 -1.48
N MET A 44 -14.48 -12.56 -0.29
CA MET A 44 -14.10 -13.95 0.00
C MET A 44 -14.87 -14.93 -0.90
N GLY A 45 -14.18 -15.94 -1.44
CA GLY A 45 -14.75 -16.95 -2.33
C GLY A 45 -15.06 -16.47 -3.75
N GLU A 46 -14.94 -15.18 -4.05
CA GLU A 46 -15.20 -14.63 -5.38
C GLU A 46 -13.96 -14.67 -6.27
N ARG A 47 -14.13 -14.87 -7.58
CA ARG A 47 -12.99 -14.90 -8.51
C ARG A 47 -12.54 -13.50 -8.90
N MET A 48 -11.23 -13.30 -8.97
CA MET A 48 -10.68 -12.07 -9.54
C MET A 48 -10.88 -12.06 -11.06
N PRO A 49 -11.26 -10.93 -11.68
CA PRO A 49 -11.27 -10.80 -13.14
C PRO A 49 -9.90 -11.10 -13.74
N GLU A 50 -9.85 -11.94 -14.77
CA GLU A 50 -8.59 -12.33 -15.44
C GLU A 50 -7.89 -11.15 -16.14
N ASP A 51 -8.66 -10.11 -16.47
CA ASP A 51 -8.19 -8.89 -17.12
C ASP A 51 -7.76 -7.78 -16.14
N ALA A 52 -7.76 -8.06 -14.83
CA ALA A 52 -7.33 -7.11 -13.81
C ALA A 52 -5.93 -6.55 -14.11
N ASP A 53 -5.80 -5.23 -14.15
CA ASP A 53 -4.52 -4.53 -14.36
C ASP A 53 -3.94 -4.02 -13.04
N ILE A 54 -4.82 -3.69 -12.07
CA ILE A 54 -4.46 -3.21 -10.74
C ILE A 54 -5.20 -4.01 -9.67
N VAL A 55 -4.50 -4.46 -8.63
CA VAL A 55 -5.10 -4.95 -7.38
C VAL A 55 -4.78 -4.01 -6.24
N VAL A 56 -5.80 -3.54 -5.54
CA VAL A 56 -5.68 -2.73 -4.32
C VAL A 56 -6.22 -3.53 -3.13
N ILE A 57 -5.39 -3.65 -2.09
CA ILE A 57 -5.75 -4.32 -0.83
C ILE A 57 -5.55 -3.35 0.32
N GLY A 58 -6.64 -2.96 0.99
CA GLY A 58 -6.56 -1.99 2.08
C GLY A 58 -6.15 -2.61 3.41
N ASN A 59 -6.37 -1.87 4.49
CA ASN A 59 -6.10 -2.31 5.85
C ASN A 59 -7.41 -2.65 6.60
N GLY A 60 -7.29 -3.45 7.65
CA GLY A 60 -8.40 -3.80 8.52
C GLY A 60 -7.93 -4.17 9.92
N PRO A 61 -8.84 -4.20 10.91
CA PRO A 61 -8.51 -4.65 12.25
C PRO A 61 -8.09 -6.12 12.24
N LEU A 62 -7.41 -6.55 13.30
CA LEU A 62 -6.95 -7.94 13.42
C LEU A 62 -8.08 -8.96 13.27
N SER A 63 -9.31 -8.64 13.70
CA SER A 63 -10.48 -9.50 13.49
C SER A 63 -10.83 -9.68 12.02
N ALA A 64 -10.76 -8.62 11.21
CA ALA A 64 -11.00 -8.67 9.78
C ALA A 64 -9.90 -9.46 9.05
N LEU A 65 -8.63 -9.21 9.39
CA LEU A 65 -7.49 -9.97 8.84
C LEU A 65 -7.60 -11.47 9.14
N ARG A 66 -8.00 -11.84 10.36
CA ARG A 66 -8.27 -13.23 10.72
C ARG A 66 -9.43 -13.82 9.93
N GLY A 67 -10.49 -13.04 9.69
CA GLY A 67 -11.65 -13.46 8.92
C GLY A 67 -11.31 -13.82 7.48
N VAL A 68 -10.45 -13.02 6.82
CA VAL A 68 -10.08 -13.25 5.41
C VAL A 68 -8.88 -14.17 5.23
N HIS A 69 -8.14 -14.52 6.29
CA HIS A 69 -6.83 -15.18 6.20
C HIS A 69 -6.85 -16.46 5.35
N ALA A 70 -7.81 -17.36 5.58
CA ALA A 70 -7.89 -18.63 4.85
C ALA A 70 -8.12 -18.43 3.34
N ASP A 71 -9.03 -17.51 2.98
CA ASP A 71 -9.28 -17.15 1.57
C ASP A 71 -8.06 -16.47 0.95
N PHE A 72 -7.39 -15.59 1.71
CA PHE A 72 -6.25 -14.84 1.23
C PHE A 72 -5.06 -15.77 0.96
N VAL A 73 -4.79 -16.73 1.85
CA VAL A 73 -3.78 -17.78 1.63
C VAL A 73 -4.12 -18.62 0.39
N ALA A 74 -5.40 -18.95 0.17
CA ALA A 74 -5.82 -19.71 -1.02
C ALA A 74 -5.56 -18.94 -2.34
N ARG A 75 -5.44 -17.61 -2.30
CA ARG A 75 -5.10 -16.76 -3.45
C ARG A 75 -3.60 -16.56 -3.68
N ALA A 76 -2.74 -17.19 -2.89
CA ALA A 76 -1.29 -16.97 -2.98
C ALA A 76 -0.74 -17.18 -4.41
N GLU A 77 -1.20 -18.24 -5.11
CA GLU A 77 -0.74 -18.52 -6.48
C GLU A 77 -1.30 -17.56 -7.53
N GLU A 78 -2.59 -17.17 -7.38
CA GLU A 78 -3.23 -16.17 -8.23
C GLU A 78 -2.49 -14.83 -8.14
N LEU A 79 -2.16 -14.38 -6.93
CA LEU A 79 -1.43 -13.13 -6.70
C LEU A 79 0.05 -13.21 -7.11
N ARG A 80 0.69 -14.38 -6.91
CA ARG A 80 2.06 -14.62 -7.39
C ARG A 80 2.14 -14.49 -8.91
N SER A 81 1.22 -15.12 -9.63
CA SER A 81 1.13 -15.05 -11.08
C SER A 81 0.83 -13.61 -11.54
N PHE A 82 -0.10 -12.92 -10.86
CA PHE A 82 -0.43 -11.53 -11.14
C PHE A 82 0.79 -10.60 -11.04
N ILE A 83 1.61 -10.75 -9.99
CA ILE A 83 2.85 -9.98 -9.81
C ILE A 83 3.91 -10.37 -10.85
N ALA A 84 4.04 -11.66 -11.17
CA ALA A 84 4.99 -12.16 -12.16
C ALA A 84 4.70 -11.65 -13.58
N ASP A 85 3.43 -11.39 -13.89
CA ASP A 85 2.94 -10.78 -15.14
C ASP A 85 3.14 -9.24 -15.20
N ASP A 86 3.89 -8.68 -14.24
CA ASP A 86 4.14 -7.24 -14.07
C ASP A 86 2.84 -6.41 -13.98
N ARG A 87 1.77 -6.99 -13.45
CA ARG A 87 0.55 -6.25 -13.10
C ARG A 87 0.74 -5.53 -11.77
N THR A 88 0.00 -4.45 -11.56
CA THR A 88 0.25 -3.53 -10.45
C THR A 88 -0.51 -3.96 -9.21
N LEU A 89 0.19 -4.17 -8.09
CA LEU A 89 -0.42 -4.43 -6.79
C LEU A 89 -0.09 -3.30 -5.83
N PHE A 90 -1.08 -2.81 -5.09
CA PHE A 90 -0.89 -1.84 -4.02
C PHE A 90 -1.58 -2.33 -2.75
N ALA A 91 -0.82 -2.58 -1.69
CA ALA A 91 -1.38 -3.03 -0.41
C ALA A 91 -0.83 -2.26 0.78
N VAL A 92 -1.65 -2.08 1.82
CA VAL A 92 -1.27 -1.31 3.01
C VAL A 92 -1.64 -2.00 4.33
N GLY A 93 -0.86 -1.74 5.37
CA GLY A 93 -1.12 -2.19 6.73
C GLY A 93 -1.10 -3.71 6.86
N GLY A 94 -2.05 -4.27 7.60
CA GLY A 94 -2.03 -5.70 7.93
C GLY A 94 -2.21 -6.65 6.73
N SER A 95 -2.82 -6.18 5.64
CA SER A 95 -2.89 -6.98 4.41
C SER A 95 -1.53 -7.05 3.71
N ALA A 96 -0.79 -5.94 3.70
CA ALA A 96 0.59 -5.90 3.24
C ALA A 96 1.46 -6.87 4.05
N GLU A 97 1.32 -6.90 5.38
CA GLU A 97 2.07 -7.84 6.21
C GLU A 97 1.82 -9.31 5.85
N LEU A 98 0.57 -9.67 5.53
CA LEU A 98 0.19 -11.03 5.11
C LEU A 98 0.73 -11.41 3.73
N LEU A 99 1.05 -10.45 2.84
CA LEU A 99 1.67 -10.74 1.54
C LEU A 99 3.13 -11.25 1.68
N GLY A 100 3.77 -11.00 2.82
CA GLY A 100 5.11 -11.52 3.12
C GLY A 100 5.12 -13.03 3.37
N GLU A 101 6.28 -13.58 3.71
CA GLU A 101 6.47 -15.02 3.92
C GLU A 101 5.80 -15.53 5.20
N ARG A 102 5.82 -14.72 6.27
CA ARG A 102 5.19 -15.04 7.56
C ARG A 102 5.11 -13.81 8.47
N ILE A 103 4.28 -13.92 9.51
CA ILE A 103 4.20 -13.00 10.63
C ILE A 103 4.56 -13.75 11.92
N ASP A 104 5.71 -13.42 12.51
CA ASP A 104 6.15 -13.93 13.81
C ASP A 104 5.42 -13.17 14.93
N LEU A 105 4.83 -13.88 15.88
CA LEU A 105 4.05 -13.32 16.99
C LEU A 105 4.92 -13.13 18.25
N THR A 106 4.43 -12.34 19.21
CA THR A 106 5.18 -12.02 20.44
C THR A 106 5.22 -13.14 21.47
N ASP A 107 4.39 -14.18 21.31
CA ASP A 107 4.31 -15.40 22.12
C ASP A 107 5.17 -16.55 21.56
N GLY A 108 5.84 -16.34 20.42
CA GLY A 108 6.69 -17.34 19.77
C GLY A 108 6.00 -18.13 18.66
N ASP A 109 4.69 -17.98 18.49
CA ASP A 109 3.95 -18.56 17.37
C ASP A 109 4.20 -17.78 16.07
N SER A 110 3.78 -18.35 14.94
CA SER A 110 3.83 -17.66 13.65
C SER A 110 2.58 -17.91 12.82
N VAL A 111 2.21 -16.92 12.04
CA VAL A 111 1.14 -17.00 11.04
C VAL A 111 1.79 -17.07 9.67
N ALA A 112 1.45 -18.10 8.88
CA ALA A 112 1.89 -18.19 7.50
C ALA A 112 1.32 -17.01 6.69
N GLY A 113 2.20 -16.32 5.97
CA GLY A 113 1.83 -15.35 4.95
C GLY A 113 1.71 -16.02 3.58
N LEU A 114 1.46 -15.23 2.55
CA LEU A 114 1.30 -15.70 1.18
C LEU A 114 2.64 -15.98 0.49
N GLY A 115 3.73 -15.38 0.98
CA GLY A 115 5.07 -15.49 0.38
C GLY A 115 5.09 -14.99 -1.06
N VAL A 116 4.38 -13.88 -1.34
CA VAL A 116 4.37 -13.23 -2.66
C VAL A 116 5.20 -11.94 -2.68
N MET A 117 5.57 -11.44 -1.50
CA MET A 117 6.50 -10.32 -1.33
C MET A 117 7.74 -10.73 -0.53
N PRO A 118 8.92 -10.17 -0.82
CA PRO A 118 10.20 -10.62 -0.25
C PRO A 118 10.49 -9.99 1.11
N TYR A 119 9.63 -10.27 2.09
CA TYR A 119 9.85 -9.89 3.48
C TYR A 119 9.15 -10.85 4.45
N ARG A 120 9.63 -10.80 5.69
CA ARG A 120 9.01 -11.40 6.87
C ARG A 120 8.61 -10.28 7.82
N VAL A 121 7.57 -10.51 8.61
CA VAL A 121 7.08 -9.54 9.59
C VAL A 121 7.21 -10.13 10.98
N ALA A 122 7.61 -9.33 11.96
CA ALA A 122 7.58 -9.69 13.37
C ALA A 122 6.70 -8.70 14.13
N ARG A 123 5.78 -9.18 14.96
CA ARG A 123 5.02 -8.35 15.89
C ARG A 123 5.93 -7.86 17.01
N THR A 124 5.80 -6.58 17.34
CA THR A 124 6.59 -5.93 18.39
C THR A 124 5.71 -5.45 19.53
N ARG A 125 6.29 -5.22 20.71
CA ARG A 125 5.60 -4.53 21.81
C ARG A 125 5.62 -3.01 21.64
N ASP A 126 6.62 -2.49 20.92
CA ASP A 126 6.69 -1.07 20.55
C ASP A 126 5.74 -0.79 19.39
N ARG A 127 4.67 -0.04 19.67
CA ARG A 127 3.72 0.43 18.67
C ARG A 127 4.18 1.78 18.12
N ARG A 128 4.26 1.88 16.81
CA ARG A 128 4.63 3.08 16.07
C ARG A 128 3.37 3.81 15.70
N VAL A 129 3.21 5.01 16.26
CA VAL A 129 2.03 5.84 16.09
C VAL A 129 2.50 7.26 15.79
N GLY A 130 2.09 7.82 14.65
CA GLY A 130 2.37 9.21 14.32
C GLY A 130 2.38 9.50 12.83
N TYR A 131 2.62 10.76 12.50
CA TYR A 131 2.85 11.15 11.11
C TYR A 131 4.19 10.60 10.60
N ILE A 132 4.20 10.21 9.33
CA ILE A 132 5.37 9.68 8.65
C ILE A 132 5.58 10.41 7.31
N THR A 133 6.84 10.70 6.99
CA THR A 133 7.29 11.19 5.69
C THR A 133 8.35 10.23 5.15
N VAL A 134 8.13 9.76 3.94
CA VAL A 134 8.98 8.79 3.24
C VAL A 134 9.39 9.37 1.90
N ARG A 135 10.67 9.30 1.56
CA ARG A 135 11.16 9.62 0.21
C ARG A 135 11.37 8.33 -0.56
N THR A 136 10.62 8.14 -1.64
CA THR A 136 10.86 7.08 -2.64
C THR A 136 11.68 7.65 -3.80
N PRO A 137 12.20 6.83 -4.72
CA PRO A 137 12.83 7.29 -5.95
C PRO A 137 11.95 8.22 -6.79
N ASP A 138 10.62 8.03 -6.72
CA ASP A 138 9.66 8.67 -7.62
C ASP A 138 8.87 9.80 -6.95
N ALA A 139 8.66 9.75 -5.63
CA ALA A 139 7.81 10.70 -4.93
C ALA A 139 8.14 10.85 -3.43
N ALA A 140 7.78 12.00 -2.87
CA ALA A 140 7.67 12.17 -1.41
C ALA A 140 6.27 11.74 -0.95
N VAL A 141 6.23 10.77 -0.04
CA VAL A 141 5.00 10.21 0.53
C VAL A 141 4.85 10.70 1.96
N VAL A 142 3.68 11.20 2.33
CA VAL A 142 3.31 11.50 3.71
C VAL A 142 2.08 10.70 4.11
N GLY A 143 1.92 10.44 5.39
CA GLY A 143 0.73 9.77 5.91
C GLY A 143 0.82 9.57 7.41
N PHE A 144 0.19 8.51 7.88
CA PHE A 144 0.20 8.12 9.28
C PHE A 144 0.67 6.67 9.42
N GLU A 145 1.53 6.39 10.39
CA GLU A 145 1.87 5.03 10.80
C GLU A 145 1.11 4.71 12.09
N ASP A 146 0.46 3.55 12.12
CA ASP A 146 -0.17 2.99 13.32
C ASP A 146 -0.05 1.46 13.29
N HIS A 147 1.10 0.94 13.70
CA HIS A 147 1.39 -0.49 13.64
C HIS A 147 2.40 -0.93 14.70
N ALA A 148 2.38 -2.21 15.04
CA ALA A 148 3.31 -2.85 15.97
C ALA A 148 4.04 -3.98 15.25
N SER A 149 4.83 -3.62 14.24
CA SER A 149 5.54 -4.55 13.38
C SER A 149 6.93 -4.07 13.01
N GLU A 150 7.88 -5.00 12.95
CA GLU A 150 9.17 -4.83 12.29
C GLU A 150 9.25 -5.79 11.10
N TRP A 151 9.62 -5.27 9.93
CA TRP A 151 9.78 -6.07 8.72
C TRP A 151 11.26 -6.41 8.53
N THR A 152 11.53 -7.62 8.06
CA THR A 152 12.85 -8.06 7.61
C THR A 152 12.76 -8.39 6.13
N LEU A 153 13.43 -7.60 5.29
CA LEU A 153 13.45 -7.86 3.85
C LEU A 153 14.31 -9.08 3.56
N THR A 154 13.78 -10.05 2.81
CA THR A 154 14.56 -11.20 2.32
C THR A 154 15.38 -10.84 1.08
N ASP A 155 15.04 -9.72 0.43
CA ASP A 155 15.86 -9.03 -0.57
C ASP A 155 15.94 -7.53 -0.23
N ALA A 156 17.10 -7.08 0.25
CA ALA A 156 17.32 -5.69 0.64
C ALA A 156 17.18 -4.68 -0.51
N THR A 157 17.30 -5.11 -1.78
CA THR A 157 17.16 -4.21 -2.95
C THR A 157 15.71 -3.79 -3.18
N THR A 158 14.74 -4.49 -2.58
CA THR A 158 13.31 -4.19 -2.72
C THR A 158 12.83 -3.07 -1.80
N GLY A 159 13.67 -2.55 -0.91
CA GLY A 159 13.33 -1.40 -0.08
C GLY A 159 13.07 -0.15 -0.92
N TYR A 160 11.82 0.34 -0.94
CA TYR A 160 11.37 1.36 -1.90
C TYR A 160 11.44 2.79 -1.35
N GLY A 161 11.35 2.98 -0.03
CA GLY A 161 11.38 4.31 0.58
C GLY A 161 12.40 4.42 1.71
N THR A 162 12.96 5.62 1.87
CA THR A 162 13.70 6.04 3.08
C THR A 162 12.80 6.93 3.92
N VAL A 163 12.65 6.61 5.19
CA VAL A 163 11.94 7.45 6.15
C VAL A 163 12.75 8.72 6.41
N VAL A 164 12.12 9.87 6.21
CA VAL A 164 12.67 11.20 6.53
C VAL A 164 12.24 11.62 7.94
N ALA A 165 10.99 11.30 8.31
CA ALA A 165 10.45 11.52 9.65
C ALA A 165 9.41 10.43 9.96
N GLY A 166 9.32 9.99 11.21
CA GLY A 166 8.60 8.79 11.62
C GLY A 166 9.53 7.62 11.94
N ARG A 167 8.99 6.41 12.07
CA ARG A 167 9.71 5.18 12.46
C ARG A 167 9.75 4.12 11.36
N GLY A 168 8.73 4.04 10.51
CA GLY A 168 8.65 3.15 9.35
C GLY A 168 8.66 1.67 9.70
N SER A 169 8.94 0.82 8.72
CA SER A 169 8.72 -0.63 8.81
C SER A 169 9.98 -1.46 9.05
N TYR A 170 11.13 -1.08 8.53
CA TYR A 170 12.35 -1.89 8.58
C TYR A 170 13.64 -1.05 8.74
N ALA A 171 14.73 -1.70 9.15
CA ALA A 171 16.06 -1.08 9.18
C ALA A 171 16.65 -0.93 7.76
N ARG A 172 17.24 0.23 7.46
CA ARG A 172 17.90 0.53 6.18
C ARG A 172 19.24 1.23 6.42
N GLY A 173 20.28 0.44 6.68
CA GLY A 173 21.57 0.97 7.13
C GLY A 173 21.41 1.73 8.46
N GLU A 174 21.92 2.95 8.54
CA GLU A 174 21.74 3.84 9.70
C GLU A 174 20.37 4.55 9.71
N SER A 175 19.55 4.35 8.67
CA SER A 175 18.23 4.95 8.52
C SER A 175 17.11 3.92 8.68
N ARG A 176 15.87 4.38 8.59
CA ARG A 176 14.67 3.54 8.57
C ARG A 176 14.10 3.50 7.15
N GLY A 177 13.51 2.37 6.78
CA GLY A 177 12.84 2.17 5.50
C GLY A 177 11.34 1.98 5.67
N GLU A 178 10.61 2.37 4.64
CA GLU A 178 9.16 2.21 4.52
C GLU A 178 8.83 1.97 3.05
N PHE A 179 7.74 1.26 2.79
CA PHE A 179 7.40 0.65 1.51
C PHE A 179 8.44 -0.37 0.99
N VAL A 180 7.93 -1.47 0.48
CA VAL A 180 8.67 -2.46 -0.30
C VAL A 180 8.10 -2.47 -1.71
N ARG A 181 8.97 -2.51 -2.71
CA ARG A 181 8.59 -2.66 -4.11
C ARG A 181 9.25 -3.91 -4.70
N HIS A 182 8.41 -4.82 -5.19
CA HIS A 182 8.84 -5.99 -5.94
C HIS A 182 8.11 -5.97 -7.28
N ARG A 183 8.85 -5.76 -8.38
CA ARG A 183 8.26 -5.46 -9.70
C ARG A 183 7.30 -4.26 -9.62
N ASN A 184 6.04 -4.47 -9.99
CA ASN A 184 4.97 -3.47 -9.93
C ASN A 184 4.09 -3.60 -8.68
N ALA A 185 4.46 -4.46 -7.73
CA ALA A 185 3.83 -4.54 -6.42
C ALA A 185 4.49 -3.56 -5.45
N VAL A 186 3.69 -2.72 -4.78
CA VAL A 186 4.12 -1.78 -3.74
C VAL A 186 3.31 -2.03 -2.47
N THR A 187 4.00 -2.27 -1.36
CA THR A 187 3.39 -2.61 -0.07
C THR A 187 3.99 -1.80 1.06
N GLY A 188 3.22 -1.33 2.04
CA GLY A 188 3.78 -0.59 3.19
C GLY A 188 2.82 -0.44 4.35
N ASN A 189 3.27 0.17 5.45
CA ASN A 189 2.44 0.42 6.64
C ASN A 189 1.84 1.83 6.69
N VAL A 190 2.19 2.70 5.74
CA VAL A 190 1.62 4.06 5.68
C VAL A 190 0.12 3.97 5.42
N GLN A 191 -0.64 4.66 6.25
CA GLN A 191 -2.10 4.78 6.20
C GLN A 191 -2.50 6.24 5.94
N GLY A 192 -3.79 6.45 5.72
CA GLY A 192 -4.33 7.77 5.39
C GLY A 192 -5.82 7.74 5.11
N PRO A 193 -6.28 7.44 3.88
CA PRO A 193 -5.68 6.65 2.78
C PRO A 193 -4.48 7.28 2.04
N VAL A 194 -3.56 6.44 1.57
CA VAL A 194 -2.26 6.86 1.02
C VAL A 194 -2.38 7.63 -0.30
N LEU A 195 -3.04 7.07 -1.32
CA LEU A 195 -2.99 7.63 -2.68
C LEU A 195 -3.69 9.00 -2.81
N PRO A 196 -4.84 9.27 -2.16
CA PRO A 196 -5.44 10.61 -2.17
C PRO A 196 -4.52 11.68 -1.57
N LEU A 197 -3.78 11.33 -0.52
CA LEU A 197 -2.84 12.24 0.16
C LEU A 197 -1.51 12.37 -0.61
N ASN A 198 -1.24 11.45 -1.54
CA ASN A 198 0.00 11.35 -2.30
C ASN A 198 -0.26 11.23 -3.81
N PRO A 199 -0.75 12.31 -4.45
CA PRO A 199 -0.96 12.38 -5.90
C PRO A 199 0.16 11.80 -6.76
N ALA A 200 1.41 12.18 -6.46
CA ALA A 200 2.57 11.73 -7.22
C ALA A 200 2.77 10.21 -7.14
N LEU A 201 2.48 9.58 -5.99
CA LEU A 201 2.52 8.12 -5.87
C LEU A 201 1.39 7.46 -6.66
N ALA A 202 0.18 8.03 -6.63
CA ALA A 202 -0.93 7.54 -7.45
C ALA A 202 -0.59 7.61 -8.95
N ASP A 203 0.08 8.68 -9.36
CA ASP A 203 0.54 8.87 -10.74
C ASP A 203 1.61 7.86 -11.14
N VAL A 204 2.55 7.53 -10.25
CA VAL A 204 3.54 6.45 -10.49
C VAL A 204 2.85 5.11 -10.74
N LEU A 205 1.82 4.76 -9.95
CA LEU A 205 1.07 3.51 -10.16
C LEU A 205 0.30 3.52 -11.48
N VAL A 206 -0.35 4.64 -11.82
CA VAL A 206 -1.08 4.79 -13.10
C VAL A 206 -0.13 4.72 -14.30
N SER A 207 1.01 5.40 -14.25
CA SER A 207 2.04 5.34 -15.29
C SER A 207 2.64 3.94 -15.43
N THR A 208 2.81 3.21 -14.32
CA THR A 208 3.29 1.82 -14.33
C THR A 208 2.33 0.91 -15.11
N VAL A 209 1.03 1.04 -14.84
CA VAL A 209 -0.02 0.25 -15.52
C VAL A 209 -0.10 0.59 -16.99
N ALA A 210 -0.06 1.89 -17.33
CA ALA A 210 -0.09 2.33 -18.72
C ALA A 210 1.13 1.84 -19.50
N ALA A 211 2.33 1.91 -18.92
CA ALA A 211 3.54 1.39 -19.55
C ALA A 211 3.40 -0.12 -19.85
N ARG A 212 2.90 -0.91 -18.90
CA ARG A 212 2.63 -2.35 -19.09
C ARG A 212 1.59 -2.61 -20.18
N ARG A 213 0.60 -1.71 -20.34
CA ARG A 213 -0.44 -1.80 -21.37
C ARG A 213 -0.06 -1.17 -22.72
N GLY A 214 1.13 -0.59 -22.83
CA GLY A 214 1.56 0.14 -24.04
C GLY A 214 0.70 1.39 -24.31
N LEU A 215 0.13 2.00 -23.27
CA LEU A 215 -0.67 3.21 -23.38
C LEU A 215 0.22 4.44 -23.20
N ASP A 216 0.13 5.35 -24.15
CA ASP A 216 0.71 6.69 -24.00
C ASP A 216 -0.24 7.55 -23.16
N LEU A 217 0.20 7.96 -21.97
CA LEU A 217 -0.57 8.79 -21.08
C LEU A 217 -0.09 10.24 -21.17
N PRO A 218 -1.02 11.21 -21.31
CA PRO A 218 -0.65 12.60 -21.09
C PRO A 218 -0.11 12.81 -19.67
N GLY A 219 0.71 13.85 -19.51
CA GLY A 219 1.26 14.24 -18.22
C GLY A 219 0.18 14.44 -17.15
N ALA A 220 0.58 14.31 -15.88
CA ALA A 220 -0.31 14.58 -14.75
C ALA A 220 -0.90 15.99 -14.86
N THR A 221 -2.23 16.09 -14.82
CA THR A 221 -2.92 17.38 -14.81
C THR A 221 -3.35 17.69 -13.38
N PRO A 222 -2.96 18.85 -12.82
CA PRO A 222 -3.43 19.26 -11.50
C PRO A 222 -4.96 19.32 -11.42
N SER A 223 -5.51 18.89 -10.30
CA SER A 223 -6.94 18.85 -10.00
C SER A 223 -7.23 19.48 -8.64
N SER A 224 -8.50 19.76 -8.34
CA SER A 224 -8.90 20.21 -6.99
C SER A 224 -8.52 19.21 -5.90
N PHE A 225 -8.43 17.91 -6.21
CA PHE A 225 -7.91 16.90 -5.28
C PHE A 225 -6.44 17.13 -4.93
N ASP A 226 -5.64 17.65 -5.87
CA ASP A 226 -4.23 18.01 -5.62
C ASP A 226 -4.11 19.18 -4.68
N GLU A 227 -5.00 20.17 -4.78
CA GLU A 227 -5.05 21.30 -3.85
C GLU A 227 -5.41 20.86 -2.43
N TYR A 228 -6.43 19.99 -2.29
CA TYR A 228 -6.79 19.41 -0.99
C TYR A 228 -5.66 18.54 -0.42
N ALA A 229 -5.04 17.70 -1.25
CA ALA A 229 -3.89 16.91 -0.85
C ALA A 229 -2.76 17.84 -0.38
N LYS A 230 -2.42 18.88 -1.14
CA LYS A 230 -1.40 19.85 -0.76
C LYS A 230 -1.69 20.48 0.60
N GLY A 231 -2.91 20.98 0.82
CA GLY A 231 -3.30 21.56 2.11
C GLY A 231 -3.16 20.58 3.28
N ALA A 232 -3.57 19.33 3.10
CA ALA A 232 -3.43 18.28 4.11
C ALA A 232 -1.96 17.92 4.37
N ARG A 233 -1.15 17.82 3.31
CA ARG A 233 0.30 17.55 3.40
C ARG A 233 1.03 18.67 4.13
N ASP A 234 0.76 19.93 3.77
CA ASP A 234 1.35 21.10 4.43
C ASP A 234 1.05 21.09 5.94
N ALA A 235 -0.15 20.66 6.35
CA ALA A 235 -0.50 20.51 7.76
C ALA A 235 0.29 19.37 8.44
N ILE A 236 0.37 18.20 7.82
CA ILE A 236 1.13 17.05 8.34
C ILE A 236 2.61 17.41 8.51
N GLU A 237 3.21 18.05 7.50
CA GLU A 237 4.62 18.46 7.53
C GLU A 237 4.90 19.51 8.62
N ARG A 238 3.91 20.34 8.99
CA ARG A 238 4.04 21.22 10.16
C ARG A 238 4.02 20.45 11.47
N PHE A 239 3.15 19.44 11.61
CA PHE A 239 2.98 18.70 12.87
C PHE A 239 3.97 17.56 13.09
N ILE A 240 4.56 16.99 12.04
CA ILE A 240 5.46 15.82 12.15
C ILE A 240 6.72 16.11 12.98
N HIS A 241 7.14 17.38 13.03
CA HIS A 241 8.26 17.81 13.85
C HIS A 241 7.86 18.17 15.29
N ASP A 242 6.57 18.39 15.54
CA ASP A 242 6.03 18.71 16.85
C ASP A 242 6.13 17.50 17.79
N LYS A 243 6.48 17.74 19.06
CA LYS A 243 6.68 16.67 20.05
C LYS A 243 5.37 15.98 20.44
N GLY A 244 4.23 16.62 20.22
CA GLY A 244 2.91 16.14 20.66
C GLY A 244 2.43 14.82 20.04
N PHE A 245 2.96 14.43 18.87
CA PHE A 245 2.52 13.24 18.14
C PHE A 245 3.51 12.06 18.18
N LYS A 246 4.64 12.17 18.89
CA LYS A 246 5.73 11.18 18.80
C LYS A 246 5.59 9.96 19.71
N THR A 247 4.60 9.98 20.60
CA THR A 247 4.38 8.88 21.56
C THR A 247 2.95 8.92 22.07
N ILE A 248 2.10 8.01 21.59
CA ILE A 248 1.02 7.48 22.43
C ILE A 248 1.62 6.24 23.06
N GLN A 249 2.15 6.38 24.29
CA GLN A 249 2.37 5.21 25.14
C GLN A 249 0.99 4.65 25.48
N LEU A 250 0.70 3.44 25.00
CA LEU A 250 -0.40 2.63 25.51
C LEU A 250 0.09 1.83 26.71
#